data_AF-C2ET85-F1
#
_entry.id   AF-C2ET85-F1
#
_cell.length_a   1.000
_cell.length_b   1.000
_cell.length_c   1.000
_cell.angle_alpha   90.00
_cell.angle_beta   90.00
_cell.angle_gamma   90.00
#
_symmetry.space_group_name_H-M   'P 1'
#
loop_
_entity.id
_entity.type
_entity.pdbx_description
1 polymer ?
#
loop_
_entity_poly.entity_id
_entity_poly.type
_entity_poly.pdbx_seq_one_letter_code
_entity_poly.pdbx_strand_id
1 'polypeptide(L)' 'MHLFRFIKSVNHEMKLVVWPTARENRRDTTIVISLTLFFVLFFALFDWLIQLLMKLFV' A
#
# COMPACT_ATOMS: atom_id res chain seq x y z
N MET A 1 6.87 27.56 -24.83
CA MET A 1 6.78 26.37 -25.71
C MET A 1 7.75 25.23 -25.35
N HIS A 2 8.42 25.23 -24.17
CA HIS A 2 9.31 24.14 -23.74
C HIS A 2 8.60 23.03 -22.94
N LEU A 3 7.65 23.40 -22.07
CA LEU A 3 6.95 22.44 -21.20
C LEU A 3 6.16 21.37 -21.97
N PHE A 4 5.46 21.77 -23.03
CA PHE A 4 4.72 20.83 -23.88
C PHE A 4 5.64 19.83 -24.60
N ARG A 5 6.85 20.26 -25.00
CA ARG A 5 7.86 19.37 -25.61
C ARG A 5 8.44 18.41 -24.57
N PHE A 6 8.64 18.89 -23.33
CA PHE A 6 9.09 18.09 -22.20
C PHE A 6 8.08 17.00 -21.79
N ILE A 7 6.79 17.32 -21.66
CA ILE A 7 5.76 16.30 -21.35
C ILE A 7 5.68 15.27 -22.49
N LYS A 8 5.85 15.70 -23.75
CA LYS A 8 5.89 14.80 -24.91
C LYS A 8 7.10 13.86 -24.86
N SER A 9 8.29 14.33 -24.47
CA SER A 9 9.47 13.47 -24.32
C SER A 9 9.31 12.49 -23.16
N VAL A 10 8.78 12.93 -22.01
CA VAL A 10 8.49 12.04 -20.87
C VAL A 10 7.49 10.94 -21.28
N ASN A 11 6.40 11.28 -21.95
CA ASN A 11 5.44 10.27 -22.42
C ASN A 11 6.06 9.28 -23.42
N HIS A 12 7.04 9.71 -24.22
CA HIS A 12 7.78 8.81 -25.11
C HIS A 12 8.64 7.82 -24.30
N GLU A 13 9.39 8.30 -23.32
CA GLU A 13 10.21 7.46 -22.43
C GLU A 13 9.36 6.50 -21.59
N MET A 14 8.23 6.96 -21.07
CA MET A 14 7.31 6.14 -20.26
C MET A 14 6.74 4.96 -21.05
N LYS A 15 6.66 5.02 -22.38
CA LYS A 15 6.25 3.88 -23.22
C LYS A 15 7.36 2.86 -23.44
N LEU A 16 8.63 3.25 -23.27
CA LEU A 16 9.77 2.34 -23.36
C LEU A 16 9.99 1.57 -22.05
N VAL A 17 9.44 2.07 -20.95
CA VAL A 17 9.46 1.40 -19.65
C VAL A 17 8.54 0.17 -19.67
N VAL A 18 9.03 -0.93 -19.12
CA VAL A 18 8.25 -2.16 -18.94
C VAL A 18 7.35 -1.98 -17.71
N TRP A 19 6.05 -1.75 -17.95
CA TRP A 19 5.06 -1.65 -16.89
C TRP A 19 4.65 -3.03 -16.39
N PRO A 20 4.33 -3.15 -15.08
CA PRO A 20 3.81 -4.39 -14.52
C PRO A 20 2.50 -4.78 -15.21
N THR A 21 2.32 -6.08 -15.38
CA THR A 21 1.09 -6.64 -15.92
C THR A 21 -0.08 -6.43 -14.95
N ALA A 22 -1.31 -6.47 -15.47
CA ALA A 22 -2.51 -6.36 -14.63
C ALA A 22 -2.59 -7.46 -13.54
N ARG A 23 -1.96 -8.62 -13.78
CA ARG A 23 -1.87 -9.71 -12.80
C ARG A 23 -0.91 -9.37 -11.66
N GLU A 24 0.27 -8.86 -11.97
CA GLU A 24 1.26 -8.42 -10.97
C GLU A 24 0.69 -7.31 -10.09
N ASN A 25 0.08 -6.30 -10.70
CA ASN A 25 -0.51 -5.20 -9.95
C ASN A 25 -1.62 -5.67 -8.99
N ARG A 26 -2.46 -6.61 -9.42
CA ARG A 26 -3.49 -7.21 -8.55
C ARG A 26 -2.86 -7.99 -7.41
N ARG A 27 -1.87 -8.84 -7.69
CA ARG A 27 -1.18 -9.63 -6.66
C ARG A 27 -0.58 -8.71 -5.59
N ASP A 28 0.19 -7.72 -6.03
CA ASP A 28 0.93 -6.85 -5.12
C ASP A 28 -0.05 -5.99 -4.29
N THR A 29 -1.12 -5.49 -4.91
CA THR A 29 -2.21 -4.80 -4.20
C THR A 29 -2.91 -5.71 -3.19
N THR A 30 -3.20 -6.96 -3.56
CA THR A 30 -3.83 -7.94 -2.64
C THR A 30 -2.92 -8.25 -1.45
N ILE A 31 -1.60 -8.35 -1.65
CA ILE A 31 -0.64 -8.54 -0.57
C ILE A 31 -0.70 -7.35 0.41
N VAL A 32 -0.65 -6.12 -0.10
CA VAL A 32 -0.71 -4.91 0.75
C VAL A 32 -2.01 -4.84 1.55
N ILE A 33 -3.15 -5.12 0.90
CA ILE A 33 -4.46 -5.13 1.57
C ILE A 33 -4.51 -6.22 2.64
N SER A 34 -4.03 -7.42 2.33
CA SER A 34 -4.02 -8.54 3.29
C SER A 34 -3.16 -8.23 4.51
N LEU A 35 -1.97 -7.67 4.30
CA LEU A 35 -1.07 -7.31 5.39
C LEU A 35 -1.66 -6.18 6.25
N THR A 36 -2.27 -5.18 5.62
CA THR A 36 -2.96 -4.09 6.31
C THR A 36 -4.09 -4.61 7.19
N LEU A 37 -4.95 -5.49 6.64
CA LEU A 37 -6.04 -6.11 7.40
C LEU A 37 -5.53 -6.94 8.57
N PHE A 38 -4.45 -7.70 8.38
CA PHE A 38 -3.82 -8.45 9.45
C PHE A 38 -3.37 -7.54 10.60
N PHE A 39 -2.69 -6.43 10.29
CA PHE A 39 -2.24 -5.49 11.31
C PHE A 39 -3.41 -4.78 12.02
N VAL A 40 -4.48 -4.43 11.31
CA VAL A 40 -5.68 -3.86 11.93
C VAL A 40 -6.25 -4.80 12.98
N LEU A 41 -6.38 -6.09 12.64
CA LEU A 41 -6.88 -7.11 13.58
C LEU A 41 -5.92 -7.33 14.74
N PHE A 42 -4.62 -7.39 14.47
CA PHE A 42 -3.59 -7.53 15.48
C PHE A 42 -3.64 -6.38 16.48
N PHE A 43 -3.63 -5.12 16.02
CA PHE A 43 -3.66 -3.97 16.91
C PHE A 43 -4.96 -3.89 17.70
N ALA A 44 -6.11 -4.16 17.09
CA ALA A 44 -7.39 -4.20 17.80
C ALA A 44 -7.40 -5.24 18.92
N LEU A 45 -6.85 -6.43 18.67
CA LEU A 45 -6.74 -7.49 19.68
C LEU A 45 -5.84 -7.07 20.85
N PHE A 46 -4.66 -6.53 20.55
CA PHE A 46 -3.70 -6.17 21.59
C PHE A 46 -4.11 -4.92 22.37
N ASP A 47 -4.77 -3.96 21.75
CA ASP A 47 -5.39 -2.83 22.45
C ASP A 47 -6.40 -3.33 23.49
N TRP A 48 -7.28 -4.26 23.10
CA TRP A 48 -8.23 -4.87 24.05
C TRP A 48 -7.55 -5.65 25.18
N LEU A 49 -6.53 -6.44 24.85
CA LEU A 49 -5.78 -7.21 25.85
C LEU A 49 -5.08 -6.29 26.86
N ILE A 50 -4.44 -5.21 26.38
CA ILE A 50 -3.78 -4.24 27.25
C ILE A 50 -4.80 -3.54 28.13
N GLN A 51 -5.94 -3.11 27.58
CA GLN A 51 -7.01 -2.50 28.39
C GLN A 51 -7.54 -3.45 29.47
N LEU A 52 -7.69 -4.75 29.16
CA LEU A 52 -8.10 -5.76 30.15
C LEU A 52 -7.05 -5.89 31.26
N LEU A 53 -5.76 -5.99 30.90
CA LEU A 53 -4.66 -6.06 31.85
C LEU A 53 -4.60 -4.81 32.72
N MET A 54 -4.75 -3.62 32.13
CA MET A 54 -4.74 -2.37 32.87
C MET A 54 -5.85 -2.32 33.93
N LYS A 55 -7.07 -2.75 33.61
CA LYS A 55 -8.18 -2.84 34.57
C LYS A 55 -7.96 -3.85 35.70
N LEU A 56 -7.02 -4.77 35.53
CA LEU A 56 -6.65 -5.77 36.53
C LEU A 56 -5.62 -5.22 37.53
N PHE A 57 -4.78 -4.25 37.11
CA PHE A 57 -3.73 -3.65 37.94
C PHE A 57 -4.09 -2.26 38.51
N VAL A 58 -4.98 -1.50 37.83
CA VAL A 58 -5.51 -0.21 38.25
C VAL A 58 -7.00 -0.36 38.57
#